data_AF-A0A528BBS9-F1
#
_entry.id   AF-A0A528BBS9-F1
#
_cell.length_a   1.000
_cell.length_b   1.000
_cell.length_c   1.000
_cell.angle_alpha   90.00
_cell.angle_beta   90.00
_cell.angle_gamma   90.00
#
_symmetry.space_group_name_H-M   'P 1'
#
loop_
_entity.id
_entity.type
_entity.pdbx_description
1 polymer ?
#
loop_
_entity_poly.entity_id
_entity_poly.type
_entity_poly.pdbx_seq_one_letter_code
_entity_poly.pdbx_strand_id
1 'polypeptide(L)'
;PFGKAANFPWKSHALWFYTQMVRWGQVKHSAAHMALARDTYRPDLYRAALKPLGVALPGANAKVEGALTAATPVGSAGASLVLGPDGFFDGRIFDPDRIDDYLVIRDWSMPTG
;
A
#
# COMPACT_ATOMS: atom_id res chain seq x y z
N PRO A 1 -18.63 -9.84 -4.28
CA PRO A 1 -18.18 -9.02 -3.12
C PRO A 1 -16.65 -9.03 -2.87
N PHE A 2 -15.90 -10.07 -3.26
CA PHE A 2 -14.43 -10.16 -3.05
C PHE A 2 -13.58 -9.96 -4.32
N GLY A 3 -14.13 -9.28 -5.33
CA GLY A 3 -13.45 -9.11 -6.62
C GLY A 3 -12.12 -8.37 -6.48
N LYS A 4 -11.05 -8.95 -7.05
CA LYS A 4 -9.72 -8.33 -7.24
C LYS A 4 -9.00 -7.88 -5.97
N ALA A 5 -9.30 -8.48 -4.81
CA ALA A 5 -8.71 -8.13 -3.52
C ALA A 5 -8.86 -6.64 -3.12
N ALA A 6 -9.94 -5.98 -3.55
CA ALA A 6 -10.21 -4.57 -3.22
C ALA A 6 -10.30 -4.31 -1.71
N ASN A 7 -10.81 -5.28 -0.93
CA ASN A 7 -10.96 -5.16 0.52
C ASN A 7 -9.74 -5.67 1.30
N PHE A 8 -8.70 -6.15 0.63
CA PHE A 8 -7.52 -6.67 1.32
C PHE A 8 -6.74 -5.50 1.94
N PRO A 9 -6.35 -5.58 3.22
CA PRO A 9 -5.65 -4.50 3.90
C PRO A 9 -4.17 -4.51 3.51
N TRP A 10 -3.85 -3.99 2.32
CA TRP A 10 -2.49 -3.80 1.82
C TRP A 10 -1.69 -2.87 2.73
N LYS A 11 -0.56 -3.34 3.27
CA LYS A 11 0.37 -2.53 4.07
C LYS A 11 0.95 -1.37 3.27
N SER A 12 1.06 -1.50 1.94
CA SER A 12 1.44 -0.42 1.03
C SER A 12 0.47 0.76 1.07
N HIS A 13 -0.85 0.54 1.23
CA HIS A 13 -1.81 1.63 1.41
C HIS A 13 -1.58 2.38 2.73
N ALA A 14 -1.36 1.66 3.84
CA ALA A 14 -1.08 2.26 5.14
C ALA A 14 0.18 3.15 5.09
N LEU A 15 1.23 2.64 4.43
CA LEU A 15 2.47 3.37 4.21
C LEU A 15 2.27 4.58 3.28
N TRP A 16 1.47 4.46 2.22
CA TRP A 16 1.16 5.58 1.35
C TRP A 16 0.45 6.71 2.13
N PHE A 17 -0.59 6.39 2.91
CA PHE A 17 -1.25 7.39 3.76
C PHE A 17 -0.28 8.04 4.74
N TYR A 18 0.59 7.25 5.39
CA TYR A 18 1.65 7.77 6.25
C TYR A 18 2.56 8.76 5.53
N THR A 19 3.00 8.46 4.30
CA THR A 19 3.82 9.41 3.53
C THR A 19 3.08 10.70 3.19
N GLN A 20 1.76 10.65 2.96
CA GLN A 20 0.98 11.88 2.77
C GLN A 20 0.90 12.71 4.06
N MET A 21 0.74 12.05 5.22
CA MET A 21 0.75 12.74 6.52
C MET A 21 2.10 13.42 6.80
N VAL A 22 3.21 12.73 6.50
CA VAL A 22 4.56 13.30 6.59
C VAL A 22 4.69 14.50 5.64
N ARG A 23 4.27 14.34 4.38
CA ARG A 23 4.33 15.38 3.34
C ARG A 23 3.58 16.65 3.74
N TRP A 24 2.49 16.52 4.47
CA TRP A 24 1.67 17.65 4.95
C TRP A 24 2.01 18.09 6.38
N GLY A 25 3.12 17.61 6.95
CA GLY A 25 3.62 18.05 8.26
C GLY A 25 2.79 17.58 9.46
N GLN A 26 1.88 16.62 9.27
CA GLN A 26 1.01 16.11 10.33
C GLN A 26 1.77 15.16 11.29
N VAL A 27 2.83 14.52 10.82
CA VAL A 27 3.69 13.64 11.61
C VAL A 27 5.14 13.77 11.17
N LYS A 28 6.08 13.74 12.13
CA LYS A 28 7.51 13.68 11.82
C LYS A 28 7.87 12.33 11.20
N HIS A 29 8.65 12.34 10.13
CA HIS A 29 9.19 11.11 9.55
C HIS A 29 10.12 10.40 10.53
N SER A 30 9.90 9.10 10.76
CA SER A 30 10.77 8.24 11.57
C SER A 30 10.49 6.77 11.25
N ALA A 31 11.50 5.91 11.43
CA ALA A 31 11.34 4.47 11.29
C ALA A 31 10.26 3.90 12.24
N ALA A 32 10.15 4.45 13.45
CA ALA A 32 9.15 4.02 14.44
C ALA A 32 7.72 4.35 13.99
N HIS A 33 7.48 5.56 13.48
CA HIS A 33 6.16 5.94 12.98
C HIS A 33 5.79 5.18 11.71
N MET A 34 6.75 4.94 10.82
CA MET A 34 6.55 4.12 9.63
C MET A 34 6.15 2.69 10.00
N ALA A 35 6.85 2.07 10.96
CA ALA A 35 6.51 0.74 11.46
C ALA A 35 5.11 0.71 12.09
N LEU A 36 4.78 1.71 12.92
CA LEU A 36 3.45 1.84 13.52
C LEU A 36 2.36 1.93 12.44
N ALA A 37 2.53 2.80 11.45
CA ALA A 37 1.58 2.97 10.35
C ALA A 37 1.39 1.64 9.58
N ARG A 38 2.50 1.00 9.20
CA ARG A 38 2.49 -0.29 8.50
C ARG A 38 1.71 -1.37 9.24
N ASP A 39 1.82 -1.39 10.56
CA ASP A 39 1.25 -2.45 11.40
C ASP A 39 -0.20 -2.17 11.84
N THR A 40 -0.75 -0.99 11.52
CA THR A 40 -2.20 -0.73 11.62
C THR A 40 -3.02 -1.59 10.65
N TYR A 41 -2.41 -2.01 9.53
CA TYR A 41 -3.03 -2.91 8.56
C TYR A 41 -2.61 -4.35 8.84
N ARG A 42 -3.59 -5.22 9.12
CA ARG A 42 -3.42 -6.61 9.59
C ARG A 42 -3.88 -7.65 8.56
N PRO A 43 -3.17 -7.82 7.43
CA PRO A 43 -3.51 -8.83 6.42
C PRO A 43 -3.41 -10.26 6.95
N ASP A 44 -2.63 -10.49 8.00
CA ASP A 44 -2.59 -11.75 8.74
C ASP A 44 -3.94 -12.08 9.40
N LEU A 45 -4.56 -11.13 10.10
CA LEU A 45 -5.88 -11.31 10.71
C LEU A 45 -6.96 -11.49 9.64
N TYR A 46 -6.88 -10.70 8.56
CA TYR A 46 -7.81 -10.80 7.42
C TYR A 46 -7.76 -12.19 6.77
N ARG A 47 -6.55 -12.73 6.54
CA ARG A 47 -6.38 -14.10 6.03
C ARG A 47 -6.87 -15.14 7.01
N ALA A 48 -6.58 -15.00 8.30
CA ALA A 48 -7.04 -15.95 9.32
C ALA A 48 -8.57 -16.04 9.34
N ALA A 49 -9.26 -14.89 9.29
CA ALA A 49 -10.72 -14.82 9.29
C ALA A 49 -11.37 -15.45 8.04
N LEU A 50 -10.75 -15.28 6.87
CA LEU A 50 -11.30 -15.77 5.60
C LEU A 50 -10.81 -17.16 5.18
N LYS A 51 -9.79 -17.71 5.86
CA LYS A 51 -9.26 -19.06 5.60
C LYS A 51 -10.36 -20.14 5.55
N PRO A 52 -11.34 -20.20 6.47
CA PRO A 52 -12.39 -21.21 6.42
C PRO A 52 -13.31 -21.12 5.19
N LEU A 53 -13.36 -19.94 4.55
CA LEU A 53 -14.22 -19.68 3.40
C LEU A 53 -13.58 -20.06 2.06
N GLY A 54 -12.31 -20.49 2.05
CA GLY A 54 -11.61 -20.91 0.83
C GLY A 54 -11.43 -19.81 -0.22
N VAL A 55 -11.55 -18.54 0.18
CA VAL A 55 -11.42 -17.39 -0.72
C VAL A 55 -9.96 -17.22 -1.15
N ALA A 56 -9.73 -16.95 -2.43
CA ALA A 56 -8.40 -16.59 -2.95
C ALA A 56 -7.94 -15.25 -2.36
N LEU A 57 -6.81 -15.26 -1.65
CA LEU A 57 -6.26 -14.08 -0.98
C LEU A 57 -4.82 -13.84 -1.41
N PRO A 58 -4.38 -12.56 -1.51
CA PRO A 58 -2.99 -12.25 -1.78
C PRO A 58 -2.02 -12.93 -0.82
N GLY A 59 -0.94 -13.50 -1.37
CA GLY A 59 0.19 -13.98 -0.57
C GLY A 59 1.06 -12.83 -0.04
N ALA A 60 1.24 -11.78 -0.86
CA ALA A 60 1.96 -10.59 -0.47
C ALA A 60 1.16 -9.72 0.51
N ASN A 61 1.87 -8.90 1.29
CA ASN A 61 1.27 -7.92 2.21
C ASN A 61 1.25 -6.50 1.65
N ALA A 62 2.04 -6.25 0.61
CA ALA A 62 2.23 -4.95 -0.02
C ALA A 62 2.47 -5.16 -1.51
N LYS A 63 2.23 -4.10 -2.28
CA LYS A 63 2.55 -4.00 -3.71
C LYS A 63 3.09 -2.60 -3.98
N VAL A 64 3.72 -2.43 -5.14
CA VAL A 64 4.04 -1.11 -5.67
C VAL A 64 2.74 -0.47 -6.15
N GLU A 65 2.36 0.66 -5.55
CA GLU A 65 1.11 1.35 -5.83
C GLU A 65 1.24 2.24 -7.06
N GLY A 66 0.28 2.15 -7.96
CA GLY A 66 0.25 2.91 -9.21
C GLY A 66 1.01 2.25 -10.38
N ALA A 67 1.63 1.08 -10.14
CA ALA A 67 2.42 0.37 -11.16
C ALA A 67 1.57 -0.52 -12.07
N LEU A 68 0.34 -0.90 -11.69
CA LEU A 68 -0.50 -1.77 -12.50
C LEU A 68 -1.34 -0.95 -13.47
N THR A 69 -1.02 -1.05 -14.76
CA THR A 69 -1.76 -0.39 -15.86
C THR A 69 -2.81 -1.30 -16.50
N ALA A 70 -2.75 -2.60 -16.22
CA ALA A 70 -3.67 -3.62 -16.72
C ALA A 70 -4.02 -4.63 -15.62
N ALA A 71 -4.98 -5.52 -15.88
CA ALA A 71 -5.29 -6.61 -14.97
C ALA A 71 -4.10 -7.58 -14.87
N THR A 72 -3.63 -7.85 -13.66
CA THR A 72 -2.37 -8.60 -13.44
C THR A 72 -2.60 -9.79 -12.52
N PRO A 73 -2.29 -11.03 -12.95
CA PRO A 73 -2.29 -12.19 -12.07
C PRO A 73 -1.25 -12.03 -10.96
N VAL A 74 -1.61 -12.41 -9.73
CA VAL A 74 -0.71 -12.38 -8.57
C VAL A 74 -0.76 -13.69 -7.80
N GLY A 75 0.31 -13.97 -7.07
CA GLY A 75 0.36 -15.12 -6.16
C GLY A 75 -0.70 -15.01 -5.06
N SER A 76 -1.52 -16.04 -4.94
CA SER A 76 -2.57 -16.16 -3.92
C SER A 76 -2.49 -17.50 -3.19
N ALA A 77 -3.02 -17.54 -1.97
CA ALA A 77 -3.39 -18.80 -1.35
C ALA A 77 -4.72 -19.27 -1.98
N GLY A 78 -4.72 -20.41 -2.69
CA GLY A 78 -5.91 -21.00 -3.31
C GLY A 78 -6.02 -20.74 -4.82
N ALA A 79 -7.22 -20.40 -5.30
CA ALA A 79 -7.48 -20.12 -6.71
C ALA A 79 -6.75 -18.87 -7.20
N SER A 80 -6.54 -18.76 -8.51
CA SER A 80 -5.86 -17.63 -9.16
C SER A 80 -6.51 -16.30 -8.77
N LEU A 81 -5.70 -15.31 -8.39
CA LEU A 81 -6.13 -13.96 -8.08
C LEU A 81 -5.58 -13.01 -9.15
N VAL A 82 -6.44 -12.11 -9.63
CA VAL A 82 -6.06 -11.04 -10.57
C VAL A 82 -6.35 -9.70 -9.91
N LEU A 83 -5.34 -8.85 -9.81
CA LEU A 83 -5.49 -7.45 -9.39
C LEU A 83 -5.90 -6.60 -10.58
N GLY A 84 -6.66 -5.53 -10.32
CA GLY A 84 -6.98 -4.53 -11.33
C GLY A 84 -5.89 -3.47 -11.46
N PRO A 85 -5.97 -2.60 -12.49
CA PRO A 85 -5.15 -1.40 -12.57
C PRO A 85 -5.32 -0.51 -11.33
N ASP A 86 -4.25 0.17 -10.92
CA ASP A 86 -4.20 0.99 -9.70
C ASP A 86 -3.49 2.34 -9.89
N GLY A 87 -3.26 2.76 -11.15
CA GLY A 87 -2.55 3.98 -11.50
C GLY A 87 -3.07 5.25 -10.81
N PHE A 88 -2.15 6.06 -10.28
CA PHE A 88 -2.46 7.43 -9.88
C PHE A 88 -2.70 8.31 -11.12
N PHE A 89 -3.54 9.33 -11.00
CA PHE A 89 -3.91 10.21 -12.12
C PHE A 89 -2.72 10.99 -12.71
N ASP A 90 -1.67 11.22 -11.91
CA ASP A 90 -0.46 11.94 -12.30
C ASP A 90 0.64 10.99 -12.82
N GLY A 91 0.33 9.69 -12.98
CA GLY A 91 1.26 8.67 -13.47
C GLY A 91 2.39 8.34 -12.51
N ARG A 92 2.37 8.87 -11.28
CA ARG A 92 3.38 8.53 -10.27
C ARG A 92 3.23 7.09 -9.81
N ILE A 93 4.29 6.61 -9.17
CA ILE A 93 4.35 5.30 -8.52
C ILE A 93 4.80 5.51 -7.07
N PHE A 94 4.27 4.69 -6.17
CA PHE A 94 4.73 4.61 -4.79
C PHE A 94 5.24 3.20 -4.50
N ASP A 95 6.55 3.09 -4.24
CA ASP A 95 7.20 1.86 -3.82
C ASP A 95 7.33 1.86 -2.28
N PRO A 96 6.61 0.97 -1.57
CA PRO A 96 6.64 0.92 -0.10
C PRO A 96 8.01 0.55 0.47
N ASP A 97 8.92 -0.01 -0.33
CA ASP A 97 10.30 -0.33 0.09
C ASP A 97 11.27 0.84 -0.17
N ARG A 98 10.82 1.91 -0.83
CA ARG A 98 11.62 3.11 -1.17
C ARG A 98 10.95 4.41 -0.71
N ILE A 99 10.45 4.42 0.53
CA ILE A 99 9.73 5.56 1.11
C ILE A 99 10.61 6.81 1.22
N ASP A 100 11.89 6.66 1.58
CA ASP A 100 12.80 7.80 1.72
C ASP A 100 12.96 8.53 0.38
N ASP A 101 13.15 7.79 -0.71
CA ASP A 101 13.23 8.35 -2.06
C ASP A 101 11.93 9.07 -2.45
N TYR A 102 10.78 8.49 -2.10
CA TYR A 102 9.47 9.09 -2.35
C TYR A 102 9.29 10.43 -1.61
N LEU A 103 9.85 10.57 -0.41
CA LEU A 103 9.79 11.80 0.38
C LEU A 103 10.84 12.84 -0.05
N VAL A 104 12.01 12.42 -0.54
CA VAL A 104 13.12 13.29 -0.96
C VAL A 104 12.84 14.05 -2.26
N ILE A 105 11.92 13.57 -3.11
CA ILE A 105 11.54 14.25 -4.38
C ILE A 105 10.98 15.68 -4.16
N ARG A 106 10.86 16.18 -2.92
CA ARG A 106 10.64 17.60 -2.63
C ARG A 106 11.82 18.24 -1.89
N ASP A 107 12.63 18.96 -2.65
CA ASP A 107 13.21 20.23 -2.19
C ASP A 107 12.03 21.19 -1.98
N TRP A 108 11.69 21.47 -0.72
CA TRP A 108 10.59 22.36 -0.35
C TRP A 108 11.18 23.53 0.44
N SER A 109 11.62 24.54 -0.30
CA SER A 109 11.70 25.89 0.24
C SER A 109 10.29 26.29 0.66
N MET A 110 10.00 26.22 1.96
CA MET A 110 8.83 26.87 2.54
C MET A 110 8.91 28.36 2.16
N PRO A 111 7.83 28.99 1.66
CA PRO A 111 7.79 30.44 1.66
C PRO A 111 7.92 30.87 3.12
N THR A 112 9.05 31.48 3.47
CA THR A 112 9.16 32.24 4.71
C THR A 112 8.11 33.34 4.62
N GLY A 113 7.09 33.23 5.45
CA GLY A 113 6.14 34.32 5.69
C GLY A 113 6.81 35.52 6.32
#